data_AF-A0AAD7G4C9-F1
#
_entry.id   AF-A0AAD7G4C9-F1
#
_cell.length_a   1.000
_cell.length_b   1.000
_cell.length_c   1.000
_cell.angle_alpha   90.00
_cell.angle_beta   90.00
_cell.angle_gamma   90.00
#
_symmetry.space_group_name_H-M   'P 1'
#
loop_
_entity.id
_entity.type
_entity.pdbx_description
1 polymer ?
#
loop_
_entity_poly.entity_id
_entity_poly.type
_entity_poly.pdbx_seq_one_letter_code
_entity_poly.pdbx_strand_id
1 'polypeptide(L)'
;MDPSEAEITAFWDTIDMTGWSTELHMSFRVFARLRDWGGMEWVRCVLLLVVLERVWGFRDKGMLTAPQGKEERPLEVPWFMQRARKWEKEVELEGTDRIGPCRVEGSLSARWWGWWDLMQPWERVGNDGRLQWRDDLDAEVWENLTKTHGHNRMLLVVGCLLWWGEVAAADGDPVLVADWQVAVENVAWAMGGGGSMKRLADEKSTADVAEKKSKAATNKALGVGKRKAAELKEDAEKENAKGNGPGA
;
A
#
# COMPACT_ATOMS: atom_id res chain seq x y z
N MET A 1 6.48 19.71 11.39
CA MET A 1 6.52 20.76 10.35
C MET A 1 5.90 20.14 9.13
N ASP A 2 4.83 20.74 8.63
CA ASP A 2 4.17 20.25 7.43
C ASP A 2 5.03 20.65 6.22
N PRO A 3 5.33 19.71 5.30
CA PRO A 3 6.07 20.01 4.08
C PRO A 3 5.42 21.14 3.28
N SER A 4 6.25 22.04 2.75
CA SER A 4 5.84 23.08 1.80
C SER A 4 5.36 22.49 0.48
N GLU A 5 4.48 23.20 -0.24
CA GLU A 5 3.96 22.82 -1.56
C GLU A 5 5.06 22.45 -2.58
N ALA A 6 6.20 23.15 -2.52
CA ALA A 6 7.37 22.87 -3.33
C ALA A 6 8.02 21.51 -2.98
N GLU A 7 8.06 21.15 -1.69
CA GLU A 7 8.55 19.83 -1.24
C GLU A 7 7.58 18.72 -1.67
N ILE A 8 6.27 18.96 -1.63
CA ILE A 8 5.26 18.01 -2.12
C ILE A 8 5.48 17.74 -3.62
N THR A 9 5.62 18.81 -4.40
CA THR A 9 5.77 18.73 -5.86
C THR A 9 7.07 18.04 -6.25
N ALA A 10 8.19 18.49 -5.67
CA ALA A 10 9.49 17.86 -5.89
C ALA A 10 9.46 16.38 -5.51
N PHE A 11 8.74 16.03 -4.45
CA PHE A 11 8.59 14.65 -4.03
C PHE A 11 7.87 13.79 -5.09
N TRP A 12 6.74 14.23 -5.65
CA TRP A 12 6.04 13.50 -6.73
C TRP A 12 6.94 13.25 -7.94
N ASP A 13 7.78 14.21 -8.29
CA ASP A 13 8.69 14.13 -9.43
C ASP A 13 9.87 13.17 -9.18
N THR A 14 10.19 12.89 -7.91
CA THR A 14 11.31 12.00 -7.52
C THR A 14 10.92 10.53 -7.38
N ILE A 15 9.65 10.18 -7.54
CA ILE A 15 9.21 8.80 -7.36
C ILE A 15 9.72 7.92 -8.50
N ASP A 16 10.63 7.01 -8.17
CA ASP A 16 11.07 5.96 -9.09
C ASP A 16 9.97 4.92 -9.28
N MET A 17 9.32 4.97 -10.44
CA MET A 17 8.27 4.03 -10.83
C MET A 17 8.83 2.78 -11.54
N THR A 18 10.15 2.59 -11.59
CA THR A 18 10.77 1.43 -12.22
C THR A 18 10.27 0.12 -11.59
N GLY A 19 9.80 -0.80 -12.43
CA GLY A 19 9.31 -2.11 -12.03
C GLY A 19 7.89 -2.13 -11.46
N TRP A 20 7.18 -1.00 -11.48
CA TRP A 20 5.74 -0.96 -11.14
C TRP A 20 4.91 -1.66 -12.23
N SER A 21 3.79 -2.26 -11.85
CA SER A 21 2.81 -2.73 -12.83
C SER A 21 2.17 -1.57 -13.58
N THR A 22 1.59 -1.86 -14.74
CA THR A 22 0.85 -0.87 -15.54
C THR A 22 -0.32 -0.30 -14.74
N GLU A 23 -1.02 -1.14 -13.99
CA GLU A 23 -2.18 -0.75 -13.17
C GLU A 23 -1.78 0.21 -12.03
N LEU A 24 -0.63 -0.04 -11.39
CA LEU A 24 -0.12 0.83 -10.34
C LEU A 24 0.29 2.20 -10.91
N HIS A 25 0.99 2.20 -12.05
CA HIS A 25 1.33 3.42 -12.78
C HIS A 25 0.09 4.26 -13.11
N MET A 26 -0.94 3.63 -13.69
CA MET A 26 -2.17 4.32 -14.08
C MET A 26 -2.91 4.87 -12.86
N SER A 27 -3.03 4.08 -11.79
CA SER A 27 -3.67 4.49 -10.55
C SER A 27 -2.94 5.67 -9.90
N PHE A 28 -1.61 5.61 -9.83
CA PHE A 28 -0.78 6.66 -9.26
C PHE A 28 -0.90 7.99 -10.01
N ARG A 29 -0.83 7.97 -11.34
CA ARG A 29 -1.03 9.18 -12.17
C ARG A 29 -2.40 9.79 -11.96
N VAL A 30 -3.41 8.94 -11.82
CA VAL A 30 -4.77 9.37 -11.51
C VAL A 30 -4.84 10.02 -10.14
N PHE A 31 -4.20 9.45 -9.12
CA PHE A 31 -4.21 9.99 -7.76
C PHE A 31 -3.42 11.29 -7.62
N ALA A 32 -2.39 11.49 -8.44
CA ALA A 32 -1.64 12.73 -8.51
C ALA A 32 -2.50 13.94 -8.92
N ARG A 33 -3.71 13.74 -9.50
CA ARG A 33 -4.61 14.84 -9.89
C ARG A 33 -5.06 15.72 -8.73
N LEU A 34 -5.15 15.17 -7.52
CA LEU A 34 -5.52 15.93 -6.32
C LEU A 34 -4.33 16.43 -5.51
N ARG A 35 -3.11 16.34 -6.04
CA ARG A 35 -1.91 16.78 -5.29
C ARG A 35 -2.00 18.25 -4.85
N ASP A 36 -2.63 19.10 -5.67
CA ASP A 36 -2.68 20.54 -5.44
C ASP A 36 -3.75 20.90 -4.39
N TRP A 37 -4.72 20.01 -4.12
CA TRP A 37 -5.89 20.31 -3.28
C TRP A 37 -5.94 19.47 -2.00
N GLY A 38 -5.42 18.24 -2.04
CA GLY A 38 -5.43 17.31 -0.91
C GLY A 38 -4.31 17.51 0.09
N GLY A 39 -3.37 18.42 -0.21
CA GLY A 39 -2.21 18.68 0.64
C GLY A 39 -1.43 17.41 0.96
N MET A 40 -0.71 17.46 2.09
CA MET A 40 0.21 16.40 2.47
C MET A 40 -0.46 15.09 2.89
N GLU A 41 -1.65 15.15 3.48
CA GLU A 41 -2.33 13.93 3.92
C GLU A 41 -2.82 13.10 2.73
N TRP A 42 -3.25 13.74 1.64
CA TRP A 42 -3.55 13.02 0.40
C TRP A 42 -2.29 12.38 -0.19
N VAL A 43 -1.19 13.12 -0.26
CA VAL A 43 0.09 12.58 -0.74
C VAL A 43 0.52 11.39 0.09
N ARG A 44 0.46 11.52 1.41
CA ARG A 44 0.77 10.45 2.36
C ARG A 44 -0.14 9.24 2.12
N CYS A 45 -1.45 9.45 1.99
CA CYS A 45 -2.43 8.40 1.69
C CYS A 45 -2.06 7.63 0.42
N VAL A 46 -1.74 8.31 -0.68
CA VAL A 46 -1.37 7.67 -1.95
C VAL A 46 -0.06 6.89 -1.83
N LEU A 47 0.93 7.44 -1.12
CA LEU A 47 2.21 6.75 -0.92
C LEU A 47 2.09 5.49 -0.09
N LEU A 48 1.31 5.56 0.97
CA LEU A 48 1.02 4.42 1.81
C LEU A 48 0.35 3.32 1.01
N LEU A 49 -0.59 3.68 0.13
CA LEU A 49 -1.18 2.74 -0.81
C LEU A 49 -0.11 2.12 -1.73
N VAL A 50 0.79 2.91 -2.32
CA VAL A 50 1.88 2.40 -3.16
C VAL A 50 2.81 1.46 -2.37
N VAL A 51 3.18 1.81 -1.14
CA VAL A 51 4.03 0.98 -0.28
C VAL A 51 3.35 -0.34 0.05
N LEU A 52 2.08 -0.29 0.46
CA LEU A 52 1.26 -1.48 0.70
C LEU A 52 1.22 -2.36 -0.56
N GLU A 53 0.92 -1.78 -1.71
CA GLU A 53 0.86 -2.52 -2.97
C GLU A 53 2.23 -3.10 -3.39
N ARG A 54 3.35 -2.45 -3.06
CA ARG A 54 4.69 -3.00 -3.32
C ARG A 54 5.06 -4.14 -2.37
N VAL A 55 4.60 -4.10 -1.12
CA VAL A 55 4.85 -5.16 -0.13
C VAL A 55 4.03 -6.41 -0.46
N TRP A 56 2.76 -6.22 -0.84
CA TRP A 56 1.80 -7.32 -1.00
C TRP A 56 1.54 -7.70 -2.47
N GLY A 57 1.89 -6.83 -3.42
CA GLY A 57 2.17 -7.15 -4.81
C GLY A 57 1.02 -7.19 -5.81
N PHE A 58 -0.18 -6.67 -5.56
CA PHE A 58 -1.40 -6.91 -6.37
C PHE A 58 -1.68 -8.40 -6.72
N ARG A 59 -0.90 -9.34 -6.15
CA ARG A 59 -0.83 -10.75 -6.59
C ARG A 59 -2.07 -11.50 -6.18
N ASP A 60 -2.59 -11.19 -5.01
CA ASP A 60 -3.94 -11.58 -4.63
C ASP A 60 -4.92 -10.53 -5.15
N LYS A 61 -5.56 -10.86 -6.28
CA LYS A 61 -6.76 -10.13 -6.71
C LYS A 61 -7.86 -10.18 -5.65
N GLY A 62 -7.72 -11.04 -4.63
CA GLY A 62 -8.74 -11.33 -3.65
C GLY A 62 -9.96 -11.90 -4.34
N MET A 63 -10.60 -12.88 -3.73
CA MET A 63 -11.97 -13.12 -4.13
C MET A 63 -12.75 -11.92 -3.56
N LEU A 64 -13.31 -11.05 -4.42
CA LEU A 64 -14.22 -9.94 -4.03
C LEU A 64 -15.45 -10.43 -3.24
N THR A 65 -15.53 -11.73 -3.00
CA THR A 65 -16.51 -12.48 -2.24
C THR A 65 -16.17 -12.44 -0.74
N ALA A 66 -16.26 -11.26 -0.13
CA ALA A 66 -16.83 -11.28 1.21
C ALA A 66 -18.35 -11.52 1.02
N PRO A 67 -18.97 -12.46 1.74
CA PRO A 67 -20.43 -12.67 1.71
C PRO A 67 -21.25 -11.42 2.06
N GLN A 68 -20.61 -10.40 2.65
CA GLN A 68 -21.19 -9.11 3.05
C GLN A 68 -21.01 -8.02 1.97
N GLY A 69 -20.49 -8.36 0.79
CA GLY A 69 -19.66 -7.45 0.02
C GLY A 69 -20.31 -6.55 -1.04
N LYS A 70 -21.62 -6.57 -1.29
CA LYS A 70 -22.24 -5.69 -2.32
C LYS A 70 -23.13 -4.59 -1.74
N GLU A 71 -23.74 -4.82 -0.59
CA GLU A 71 -24.81 -3.97 -0.07
C GLU A 71 -24.28 -2.80 0.78
N GLU A 72 -23.02 -2.87 1.24
CA GLU A 72 -22.47 -1.90 2.19
C GLU A 72 -21.44 -0.93 1.59
N ARG A 73 -21.10 -1.07 0.30
CA ARG A 73 -20.19 -0.11 -0.36
C ARG A 73 -21.00 1.10 -0.83
N PRO A 74 -20.44 2.32 -0.84
CA PRO A 74 -21.06 3.44 -1.53
C PRO A 74 -21.41 3.03 -2.97
N LEU A 75 -22.60 3.41 -3.44
CA LEU A 75 -23.10 3.06 -4.79
C LEU A 75 -22.17 3.57 -5.90
N GLU A 76 -21.40 4.59 -5.56
CA GLU A 76 -20.37 5.21 -6.36
C GLU A 76 -19.17 4.25 -6.56
N VAL A 77 -18.89 3.33 -5.63
CA VAL A 77 -17.78 2.37 -5.73
C VAL A 77 -17.94 1.41 -6.92
N PRO A 78 -19.07 0.71 -7.11
CA PRO A 78 -19.32 -0.04 -8.34
C PRO A 78 -19.22 0.81 -9.61
N TRP A 79 -19.66 2.07 -9.56
CA TRP A 79 -19.52 3.02 -10.68
C TRP A 79 -18.04 3.34 -10.98
N PHE A 80 -17.23 3.62 -9.95
CA PHE A 80 -15.78 3.78 -10.08
C PHE A 80 -15.14 2.53 -10.65
N MET A 81 -15.51 1.34 -10.19
CA MET A 81 -14.95 0.10 -10.72
C MET A 81 -15.23 -0.08 -12.22
N GLN A 82 -16.35 0.46 -12.73
CA GLN A 82 -16.67 0.46 -14.16
C GLN A 82 -15.93 1.56 -14.93
N ARG A 83 -15.78 2.76 -14.35
CA ARG A 83 -15.08 3.90 -14.95
C ARG A 83 -13.55 3.74 -14.92
N ALA A 84 -13.00 3.20 -13.84
CA ALA A 84 -11.61 2.79 -13.70
C ALA A 84 -11.22 1.60 -14.60
N ARG A 85 -12.18 0.97 -15.30
CA ARG A 85 -11.86 0.05 -16.40
C ARG A 85 -11.81 0.75 -17.76
N LYS A 86 -12.30 2.00 -17.83
CA LYS A 86 -12.52 2.78 -19.04
C LYS A 86 -12.00 4.22 -18.87
N TRP A 87 -10.83 4.41 -18.27
CA TRP A 87 -10.19 5.69 -17.88
C TRP A 87 -10.09 6.80 -18.97
N GLU A 88 -10.69 6.63 -20.15
CA GLU A 88 -10.60 7.50 -21.31
C GLU A 88 -11.86 8.32 -21.61
N LYS A 89 -12.99 8.14 -20.89
CA LYS A 89 -14.23 8.87 -21.18
C LYS A 89 -14.75 9.68 -19.99
N GLU A 90 -14.95 10.98 -20.22
CA GLU A 90 -15.85 11.82 -19.45
C GLU A 90 -17.27 11.23 -19.57
N VAL A 91 -17.85 10.85 -18.44
CA VAL A 91 -19.24 10.40 -18.36
C VAL A 91 -19.94 11.32 -17.36
N GLU A 92 -21.01 11.97 -17.81
CA GLU A 92 -21.93 12.73 -16.97
C GLU A 92 -22.70 11.77 -16.06
N LEU A 93 -22.77 12.11 -14.78
CA LEU A 93 -23.51 11.35 -13.78
C LEU A 93 -24.96 11.86 -13.74
N GLU A 94 -25.88 11.18 -14.43
CA GLU A 94 -27.31 11.34 -14.16
C GLU A 94 -27.67 10.57 -12.86
N GLY A 95 -28.22 11.27 -11.86
CA GLY A 95 -28.80 10.66 -10.66
C GLY A 95 -27.93 10.64 -9.41
N THR A 96 -26.73 11.23 -9.41
CA THR A 96 -26.00 11.53 -8.16
C THR A 96 -26.46 12.88 -7.61
N ASP A 97 -27.74 12.95 -7.27
CA ASP A 97 -28.27 14.09 -6.55
C ASP A 97 -27.68 14.10 -5.13
N ARG A 98 -26.78 15.07 -4.92
CA ARG A 98 -26.25 15.58 -3.65
C ARG A 98 -25.12 14.77 -3.01
N ILE A 99 -23.89 15.25 -3.21
CA ILE A 99 -22.91 15.22 -2.12
C ILE A 99 -23.47 16.13 -1.02
N GLY A 100 -24.25 15.56 -0.11
CA GLY A 100 -24.68 16.27 1.09
C GLY A 100 -23.51 16.41 2.07
N PRO A 101 -23.51 17.45 2.92
CA PRO A 101 -22.51 17.60 3.99
C PRO A 101 -22.52 16.41 4.95
N CYS A 102 -21.42 16.30 5.70
CA CYS A 102 -21.06 15.21 6.61
C CYS A 102 -22.26 14.52 7.29
N ARG A 103 -22.33 13.19 7.14
CA ARG A 103 -23.26 12.31 7.89
C ARG A 103 -24.75 12.64 7.74
N VAL A 104 -25.14 13.46 6.75
CA VAL A 104 -26.54 13.52 6.32
C VAL A 104 -26.90 12.15 5.76
N GLU A 105 -27.96 11.54 6.28
CA GLU A 105 -28.40 10.21 5.84
C GLU A 105 -28.60 10.18 4.32
N GLY A 106 -28.04 9.16 3.67
CA GLY A 106 -28.03 9.03 2.20
C GLY A 106 -26.92 9.79 1.47
N SER A 107 -26.22 10.73 2.11
CA SER A 107 -25.08 11.42 1.50
C SER A 107 -23.92 10.46 1.19
N LEU A 108 -23.06 10.86 0.25
CA LEU A 108 -21.81 10.15 -0.03
C LEU A 108 -20.97 9.98 1.23
N SER A 109 -20.75 11.07 1.98
CA SER A 109 -19.94 11.07 3.20
C SER A 109 -20.47 10.04 4.21
N ALA A 110 -21.79 10.03 4.46
CA ALA A 110 -22.40 9.06 5.37
C ALA A 110 -22.17 7.61 4.92
N ARG A 111 -22.39 7.33 3.63
CA ARG A 111 -22.19 5.98 3.05
C ARG A 111 -20.72 5.57 3.05
N TRP A 112 -19.82 6.51 2.79
CA TRP A 112 -18.39 6.27 2.82
C TRP A 112 -17.89 5.98 4.24
N TRP A 113 -18.28 6.79 5.23
CA TRP A 113 -17.93 6.55 6.63
C TRP A 113 -18.49 5.23 7.13
N GLY A 114 -19.76 4.91 6.84
CA GLY A 114 -20.34 3.61 7.20
C GLY A 114 -19.55 2.45 6.60
N TRP A 115 -19.15 2.57 5.33
CA TRP A 115 -18.31 1.55 4.69
C TRP A 115 -16.91 1.45 5.30
N TRP A 116 -16.28 2.59 5.60
CA TRP A 116 -14.95 2.64 6.21
C TRP A 116 -14.92 2.12 7.64
N ASP A 117 -15.95 2.44 8.44
CA ASP A 117 -16.13 1.98 9.82
C ASP A 117 -16.21 0.44 9.88
N LEU A 118 -16.94 -0.17 8.94
CA LEU A 118 -17.05 -1.63 8.81
C LEU A 118 -15.73 -2.33 8.45
N MET A 119 -14.76 -1.56 7.94
CA MET A 119 -13.43 -2.09 7.61
C MET A 119 -12.46 -1.95 8.78
N GLN A 120 -12.79 -1.15 9.79
CA GLN A 120 -11.89 -0.90 10.89
C GLN A 120 -11.90 -2.04 11.92
N PRO A 121 -10.78 -2.24 12.63
CA PRO A 121 -10.80 -3.04 13.84
C PRO A 121 -11.84 -2.50 14.82
N TRP A 122 -12.64 -3.39 15.40
CA TRP A 122 -13.70 -3.02 16.34
C TRP A 122 -13.14 -2.30 17.58
N GLU A 123 -11.87 -2.55 17.92
CA GLU A 123 -11.12 -1.90 19.01
C GLU A 123 -10.93 -0.39 18.80
N ARG A 124 -11.07 0.12 17.56
CA ARG A 124 -11.08 1.56 17.27
C ARG A 124 -12.41 2.23 17.59
N VAL A 125 -13.50 1.47 17.67
CA VAL A 125 -14.83 2.02 17.85
C VAL A 125 -14.98 2.42 19.32
N GLY A 126 -15.00 3.73 19.56
CA GLY A 126 -15.23 4.29 20.88
C GLY A 126 -16.63 3.98 21.41
N ASN A 127 -16.85 4.27 22.69
CA ASN A 127 -18.18 4.12 23.31
C ASN A 127 -19.27 4.97 22.65
N ASP A 128 -18.88 6.01 21.91
CA ASP A 128 -19.74 6.88 21.12
C ASP A 128 -20.02 6.35 19.70
N GLY A 129 -19.52 5.15 19.37
CA GLY A 129 -19.64 4.54 18.06
C GLY A 129 -18.75 5.18 17.00
N ARG A 130 -17.82 6.07 17.38
CA ARG A 130 -16.93 6.76 16.44
C ARG A 130 -15.55 6.12 16.41
N LEU A 131 -14.90 6.17 15.26
CA LEU A 131 -13.51 5.76 15.14
C LEU A 131 -12.60 6.67 15.94
N GLN A 132 -11.82 6.08 16.82
CA GLN A 132 -10.80 6.77 17.61
C GLN A 132 -9.41 6.53 17.02
N TRP A 133 -8.54 7.52 17.22
CA TRP A 133 -7.11 7.40 17.01
C TRP A 133 -6.54 6.58 18.17
N ARG A 134 -6.04 5.38 17.87
CA ARG A 134 -5.59 4.39 18.84
C ARG A 134 -4.20 3.88 18.44
N ASP A 135 -3.17 4.55 18.93
CA ASP A 135 -1.75 4.19 18.70
C ASP A 135 -1.29 3.03 19.62
N ASP A 136 -2.16 2.61 20.54
CA ASP A 136 -1.93 1.51 21.50
C ASP A 136 -2.33 0.13 20.96
N LEU A 137 -2.88 0.06 19.74
CA LEU A 137 -3.30 -1.22 19.15
C LEU A 137 -2.11 -1.97 18.57
N ASP A 138 -2.08 -3.28 18.80
CA ASP A 138 -1.06 -4.17 18.26
C ASP A 138 -1.07 -4.18 16.73
N ALA A 139 0.11 -4.32 16.12
CA ALA A 139 0.23 -4.34 14.66
C ALA A 139 -0.57 -5.47 13.98
N GLU A 140 -0.79 -6.58 14.66
CA GLU A 140 -1.60 -7.70 14.16
C GLU A 140 -3.08 -7.31 13.97
N VAL A 141 -3.59 -6.40 14.81
CA VAL A 141 -4.95 -5.85 14.69
C VAL A 141 -5.09 -5.09 13.37
N TRP A 142 -4.04 -4.37 12.97
CA TRP A 142 -3.97 -3.65 11.71
C TRP A 142 -3.76 -4.54 10.49
N GLU A 143 -3.07 -5.66 10.63
CA GLU A 143 -2.92 -6.62 9.52
C GLU A 143 -4.26 -7.17 9.04
N ASN A 144 -5.26 -7.25 9.92
CA ASN A 144 -6.62 -7.67 9.57
C ASN A 144 -7.32 -6.70 8.60
N LEU A 145 -6.97 -5.41 8.62
CA LEU A 145 -7.47 -4.42 7.66
C LEU A 145 -7.09 -4.82 6.22
N THR A 146 -5.88 -5.34 6.03
CA THR A 146 -5.39 -5.82 4.73
C THR A 146 -5.79 -7.27 4.41
N LYS A 147 -5.73 -8.17 5.40
CA LYS A 147 -5.97 -9.62 5.21
C LYS A 147 -7.44 -9.94 4.96
N THR A 148 -8.36 -9.33 5.71
CA THR A 148 -9.80 -9.67 5.68
C THR A 148 -10.51 -9.08 4.46
N HIS A 149 -9.93 -8.04 3.87
CA HIS A 149 -10.61 -7.20 2.89
C HIS A 149 -9.96 -7.25 1.50
N GLY A 150 -8.71 -7.71 1.40
CA GLY A 150 -7.95 -7.82 0.17
C GLY A 150 -7.44 -6.47 -0.34
N HIS A 151 -6.30 -6.48 -1.03
CA HIS A 151 -5.57 -5.28 -1.48
C HIS A 151 -6.41 -4.38 -2.39
N ASN A 152 -7.22 -4.98 -3.26
CA ASN A 152 -8.16 -4.25 -4.11
C ASN A 152 -9.12 -3.36 -3.32
N ARG A 153 -9.42 -3.65 -2.04
CA ARG A 153 -10.37 -2.83 -1.26
C ARG A 153 -9.75 -1.52 -0.80
N MET A 154 -8.47 -1.47 -0.43
CA MET A 154 -7.79 -0.21 -0.11
C MET A 154 -7.70 0.69 -1.33
N LEU A 155 -7.38 0.12 -2.50
CA LEU A 155 -7.43 0.86 -3.76
C LEU A 155 -8.82 1.47 -4.02
N LEU A 156 -9.90 0.75 -3.70
CA LEU A 156 -11.27 1.27 -3.84
C LEU A 156 -11.58 2.37 -2.82
N VAL A 157 -11.07 2.27 -1.59
CA VAL A 157 -11.22 3.33 -0.56
C VAL A 157 -10.56 4.61 -1.05
N VAL A 158 -9.28 4.53 -1.46
CA VAL A 158 -8.53 5.68 -1.98
C VAL A 158 -9.13 6.19 -3.30
N GLY A 159 -9.60 5.31 -4.16
CA GLY A 159 -10.34 5.66 -5.38
C GLY A 159 -11.63 6.44 -5.11
N CYS A 160 -12.37 6.06 -4.06
CA CYS A 160 -13.58 6.77 -3.65
C CYS A 160 -13.24 8.16 -3.06
N LEU A 161 -12.17 8.25 -2.25
CA LEU A 161 -11.66 9.52 -1.74
C LEU A 161 -11.19 10.45 -2.86
N LEU A 162 -10.55 9.93 -3.90
CA LEU A 162 -10.18 10.72 -5.06
C LEU A 162 -11.41 11.40 -5.67
N TRP A 163 -12.46 10.64 -5.95
CA TRP A 163 -13.64 11.24 -6.55
C TRP A 163 -14.34 12.22 -5.62
N TRP A 164 -14.46 11.89 -4.33
CA TRP A 164 -15.02 12.82 -3.36
C TRP A 164 -14.24 14.14 -3.37
N GLY A 165 -12.90 14.09 -3.36
CA GLY A 165 -12.06 15.28 -3.46
C GLY A 165 -12.26 16.07 -4.76
N GLU A 166 -12.36 15.39 -5.91
CA GLU A 166 -12.63 16.04 -7.21
C GLU A 166 -13.98 16.78 -7.19
N VAL A 167 -15.04 16.18 -6.64
CA VAL A 167 -16.35 16.82 -6.60
C VAL A 167 -16.40 17.91 -5.54
N ALA A 168 -15.85 17.69 -4.35
CA ALA A 168 -15.82 18.71 -3.29
C ALA A 168 -15.10 19.98 -3.76
N ALA A 169 -14.02 19.83 -4.51
CA ALA A 169 -13.29 20.96 -5.06
C ALA A 169 -14.02 21.62 -6.25
N ALA A 170 -14.74 20.87 -7.07
CA ALA A 170 -15.58 21.43 -8.13
C ALA A 170 -16.78 22.22 -7.60
N ASP A 171 -17.39 21.75 -6.50
CA ASP A 171 -18.51 22.41 -5.83
C ASP A 171 -18.05 23.66 -5.05
N GLY A 172 -16.84 23.61 -4.48
CA GLY A 172 -16.24 24.70 -3.74
C GLY A 172 -16.80 24.87 -2.32
N ASP A 173 -17.63 23.94 -1.82
CA ASP A 173 -18.14 23.96 -0.46
C ASP A 173 -17.01 23.61 0.55
N PRO A 174 -16.61 24.55 1.42
CA PRO A 174 -15.56 24.31 2.41
C PRO A 174 -15.91 23.20 3.41
N VAL A 175 -17.20 22.92 3.66
CA VAL A 175 -17.62 21.83 4.54
C VAL A 175 -17.35 20.48 3.91
N LEU A 176 -17.62 20.34 2.60
CA LEU A 176 -17.33 19.11 1.87
C LEU A 176 -15.84 18.84 1.78
N VAL A 177 -15.04 19.89 1.53
CA VAL A 177 -13.57 19.78 1.50
C VAL A 177 -13.03 19.39 2.88
N ALA A 178 -13.51 20.01 3.96
CA ALA A 178 -13.05 19.70 5.32
C ALA A 178 -13.40 18.26 5.72
N ASP A 179 -14.61 17.78 5.42
CA ASP A 179 -15.02 16.41 5.71
C ASP A 179 -14.21 15.38 4.91
N TRP A 180 -13.97 15.67 3.63
CA TRP A 180 -13.07 14.87 2.81
C TRP A 180 -11.64 14.82 3.38
N GLN A 181 -11.09 15.95 3.83
CA GLN A 181 -9.76 16.01 4.45
C GLN A 181 -9.67 15.14 5.70
N VAL A 182 -10.69 15.15 6.56
CA VAL A 182 -10.76 14.27 7.75
C VAL A 182 -10.76 12.79 7.34
N ALA A 183 -11.48 12.44 6.28
CA ALA A 183 -11.50 11.08 5.76
C ALA A 183 -10.12 10.66 5.21
N VAL A 184 -9.45 11.54 4.47
CA VAL A 184 -8.09 11.33 3.96
C VAL A 184 -7.09 11.12 5.10
N GLU A 185 -7.11 11.98 6.12
CA GLU A 185 -6.24 11.87 7.30
C GLU A 185 -6.48 10.52 8.02
N ASN A 186 -7.74 10.12 8.19
CA ASN A 186 -8.08 8.85 8.85
C ASN A 186 -7.54 7.64 8.09
N VAL A 187 -7.69 7.63 6.76
CA VAL A 187 -7.17 6.56 5.91
C VAL A 187 -5.65 6.57 5.88
N ALA A 188 -5.01 7.74 5.78
CA ALA A 188 -3.56 7.86 5.79
C ALA A 188 -2.97 7.34 7.11
N TRP A 189 -3.51 7.73 8.25
CA TRP A 189 -3.04 7.22 9.54
C TRP A 189 -3.28 5.70 9.69
N ALA A 190 -4.46 5.21 9.29
CA ALA A 190 -4.80 3.78 9.35
C ALA A 190 -3.88 2.93 8.46
N MET A 191 -3.58 3.38 7.24
CA MET A 191 -2.63 2.69 6.33
C MET A 191 -1.17 2.85 6.77
N GLY A 192 -0.83 3.97 7.42
CA GLY A 192 0.43 4.14 8.15
C GLY A 192 0.53 3.21 9.36
N GLY A 193 -0.60 2.60 9.73
CA GLY A 193 -0.71 1.45 10.60
C GLY A 193 -0.87 1.79 12.07
N GLY A 194 -1.16 3.04 12.45
CA GLY A 194 -1.11 3.45 13.87
C GLY A 194 0.19 3.01 14.58
N GLY A 195 1.29 2.81 13.83
CA GLY A 195 2.50 2.09 14.26
C GLY A 195 2.96 0.92 13.36
N SER A 196 2.11 0.32 12.53
CA SER A 196 2.39 -0.95 11.83
C SER A 196 3.32 -0.86 10.62
N MET A 197 3.40 0.27 9.91
CA MET A 197 4.46 0.42 8.89
C MET A 197 5.86 0.47 9.48
N LYS A 198 6.00 0.92 10.74
CA LYS A 198 7.29 0.86 11.45
C LYS A 198 7.73 -0.59 11.62
N ARG A 199 6.79 -1.48 11.97
CA ARG A 199 7.04 -2.92 12.10
C ARG A 199 7.30 -3.60 10.76
N LEU A 200 6.59 -3.25 9.67
CA LEU A 200 6.89 -3.76 8.33
C LEU A 200 8.27 -3.29 7.82
N ALA A 201 8.69 -2.06 8.14
CA ALA A 201 10.03 -1.59 7.86
C ALA A 201 11.09 -2.37 8.66
N ASP A 202 10.82 -2.64 9.94
CA ASP A 202 11.71 -3.40 10.83
C ASP A 202 11.77 -4.91 10.45
N GLU A 203 10.66 -5.51 10.03
CA GLU A 203 10.54 -6.90 9.59
C GLU A 203 11.17 -7.12 8.20
N LYS A 204 11.00 -6.18 7.27
CA LYS A 204 11.67 -6.23 5.97
C LYS A 204 13.18 -6.02 6.12
N SER A 205 13.60 -5.10 7.00
CA SER A 205 15.00 -4.91 7.36
C SER A 205 15.63 -6.19 7.92
N THR A 206 14.92 -6.89 8.81
CA THR A 206 15.40 -8.17 9.37
C THR A 206 15.40 -9.31 8.36
N ALA A 207 14.41 -9.40 7.47
CA ALA A 207 14.37 -10.37 6.37
C ALA A 207 15.52 -10.16 5.36
N ASP A 208 15.78 -8.92 4.95
CA ASP A 208 16.87 -8.56 4.04
C ASP A 208 18.25 -8.86 4.66
N VAL A 209 18.39 -8.65 5.98
CA VAL A 209 19.59 -9.01 6.74
C VAL A 209 19.76 -10.53 6.82
N ALA A 210 18.68 -11.28 7.03
CA ALA A 210 18.70 -12.74 7.06
C ALA A 210 19.07 -13.34 5.69
N GLU A 211 18.51 -12.80 4.61
CA GLU A 211 18.83 -13.22 3.24
C GLU A 211 20.29 -12.94 2.88
N LYS A 212 20.81 -11.75 3.23
CA LYS A 212 22.24 -11.41 3.04
C LYS A 212 23.16 -12.34 3.83
N LYS A 213 22.81 -12.67 5.07
CA LYS A 213 23.59 -13.63 5.90
C LYS A 213 23.57 -15.04 5.29
N SER A 214 22.41 -15.49 4.80
CA SER A 214 22.28 -16.79 4.12
C SER A 214 23.17 -16.85 2.87
N LYS A 215 23.08 -15.85 1.98
CA LYS A 215 23.92 -15.76 0.77
C LYS A 215 25.41 -15.70 1.10
N ALA A 216 25.80 -14.97 2.15
CA ALA A 216 27.19 -14.93 2.60
C ALA A 216 27.68 -16.28 3.13
N ALA A 217 26.85 -17.01 3.88
CA ALA A 217 27.16 -18.35 4.36
C ALA A 217 27.31 -19.36 3.21
N THR A 218 26.41 -19.33 2.22
CA THR A 218 26.50 -20.17 1.02
C THR A 218 27.77 -19.89 0.22
N ASN A 219 28.11 -18.61 0.00
CA ASN A 219 29.33 -18.23 -0.71
C ASN A 219 30.60 -18.64 0.04
N LYS A 220 30.60 -18.55 1.38
CA LYS A 220 31.69 -19.03 2.23
C LYS A 220 31.86 -20.55 2.13
N ALA A 221 30.76 -21.30 2.16
CA ALA A 221 30.79 -22.76 2.01
C ALA A 221 31.31 -23.19 0.61
N LEU A 222 30.86 -22.52 -0.45
CA LEU A 222 31.35 -22.75 -1.81
C LEU A 222 32.83 -22.39 -1.98
N GLY A 223 33.29 -21.31 -1.33
CA GLY A 223 34.70 -20.91 -1.31
C GLY A 223 35.60 -21.93 -0.58
N VAL A 224 35.13 -22.50 0.53
CA VAL A 224 35.83 -23.56 1.27
C VAL A 224 35.89 -24.84 0.45
N GLY A 225 34.81 -25.22 -0.23
CA GLY A 225 34.80 -26.38 -1.14
C GLY A 225 35.82 -26.26 -2.27
N LYS A 226 35.96 -25.06 -2.87
CA LYS A 226 36.96 -24.79 -3.91
C LYS A 226 38.40 -24.88 -3.40
N ARG A 227 38.70 -24.42 -2.19
CA ARG A 227 40.06 -24.53 -1.59
C ARG A 227 40.42 -25.98 -1.29
N LYS A 228 39.50 -26.74 -0.69
CA LYS A 228 39.71 -28.15 -0.36
C LYS A 228 39.91 -29.02 -1.60
N ALA A 229 39.19 -28.71 -2.69
CA ALA A 229 39.39 -29.35 -3.98
C ALA A 229 40.74 -29.00 -4.64
N ALA A 230 41.25 -27.79 -4.41
CA ALA A 230 42.57 -27.38 -4.89
C ALA A 230 43.71 -28.08 -4.12
N GLU A 231 43.60 -28.16 -2.79
CA GLU A 231 44.57 -28.86 -1.92
C GLU A 231 44.65 -30.35 -2.26
N LEU A 232 43.51 -31.03 -2.42
CA LEU A 232 43.47 -32.45 -2.83
C LEU A 232 44.08 -32.70 -4.21
N LYS A 233 44.02 -31.72 -5.10
CA LYS A 233 44.62 -31.81 -6.44
C LYS A 233 46.14 -31.64 -6.39
N GLU A 234 46.63 -30.75 -5.52
CA GLU A 234 48.05 -30.51 -5.31
C GLU A 234 48.73 -31.72 -4.63
N ASP A 235 48.06 -32.36 -3.67
CA ASP A 235 48.57 -33.56 -3.01
C ASP A 235 48.62 -34.78 -3.96
N ALA A 236 47.62 -34.93 -4.82
CA ALA A 236 47.60 -35.98 -5.85
C ALA A 236 48.72 -35.81 -6.90
N GLU A 237 49.05 -34.57 -7.28
CA GLU A 237 50.17 -34.29 -8.19
C GLU A 237 51.55 -34.58 -7.53
N LYS A 238 51.68 -34.35 -6.22
CA LYS A 238 52.91 -34.67 -5.46
C LYS A 238 53.12 -36.17 -5.25
N GLU A 239 52.06 -36.97 -5.09
CA GLU A 239 52.19 -38.44 -5.02
C GLU A 239 52.59 -39.05 -6.37
N ASN A 240 52.03 -38.57 -7.48
CA ASN A 240 52.39 -39.07 -8.81
C ASN A 240 53.86 -38.78 -9.19
N ALA A 241 54.44 -37.68 -8.67
CA ALA A 241 55.84 -37.33 -8.92
C ALA A 241 56.85 -38.25 -8.20
N LYS A 242 56.45 -39.01 -7.17
CA LYS A 242 57.33 -39.93 -6.43
C LYS A 242 57.41 -41.35 -7.02
N GLY A 243 56.55 -41.70 -7.97
CA GLY A 243 56.49 -43.05 -8.55
C GLY A 243 57.51 -43.35 -9.66
N ASN A 244 58.13 -42.33 -10.27
CA ASN A 244 59.13 -42.52 -11.33
C ASN A 244 60.56 -42.45 -10.78
N GLY A 245 60.90 -43.38 -9.89
CA GLY A 245 62.30 -43.70 -9.61
C GLY A 245 62.87 -44.50 -10.79
N PRO A 246 64.03 -44.11 -11.35
CA PRO A 246 64.65 -44.89 -12.42
C PRO A 246 65.06 -46.26 -11.87
N GLY A 247 64.40 -47.30 -12.39
CA GLY A 247 64.84 -48.68 -12.19
C GLY A 247 66.21 -48.85 -12.82
N ALA A 248 67.19 -49.14 -11.99
CA ALA A 248 68.52 -49.62 -12.35
C ALA A 248 68.67 -51.05 -11.83
#